data_AF-A0A2C6MB72-F1
#
_entry.id   AF-A0A2C6MB72-F1
#
_cell.length_a   1.000
_cell.length_b   1.000
_cell.length_c   1.000
_cell.angle_alpha   90.00
_cell.angle_beta   90.00
_cell.angle_gamma   90.00
#
_symmetry.space_group_name_H-M   'P 1'
#
loop_
_entity.id
_entity.type
_entity.pdbx_description
1 polymer ?
#
loop_
_entity_poly.entity_id
_entity_poly.type
_entity_poly.pdbx_seq_one_letter_code
_entity_poly.pdbx_strand_id
1 'polypeptide(L)'
;MIETARPSGIPPFCCGALPGNLLESELFGSEEGSFTGASKGGKKGLFEQADTSTLFLDEIGEISPQMQVRLLRVLQEGTVRRVGGSSEIPILF
;
A
#
# COMPACT_ATOMS: atom_id res chain seq x y z
N MET A 1 8.44 -10.20 -18.84
CA MET A 1 8.35 -8.99 -19.67
C MET A 1 9.05 -7.89 -18.88
N ILE A 2 10.31 -7.61 -19.20
CA ILE A 2 11.09 -6.55 -18.56
C ILE A 2 10.82 -5.31 -19.41
N GLU A 3 10.15 -4.30 -18.86
CA GLU A 3 9.89 -3.06 -19.58
C GLU A 3 10.69 -1.91 -18.96
N THR A 4 11.59 -1.39 -19.79
CA THR A 4 12.41 -0.21 -19.58
C THR A 4 11.61 1.05 -19.88
N ALA A 5 11.10 1.73 -18.86
CA ALA A 5 10.82 3.17 -18.87
C ALA A 5 10.52 3.64 -17.45
N ARG A 6 11.39 4.47 -16.86
CA ARG A 6 11.09 5.22 -15.63
C ARG A 6 10.63 6.62 -16.01
N PRO A 7 9.31 6.92 -16.07
CA PRO A 7 8.88 8.28 -15.79
C PRO A 7 9.13 8.53 -14.30
N SER A 8 9.43 9.77 -13.93
CA SER A 8 9.61 10.20 -12.54
C SER A 8 8.43 9.75 -11.66
N GLY A 9 8.60 8.66 -10.92
CA GLY A 9 7.55 8.01 -10.14
C GLY A 9 8.15 7.10 -9.07
N ILE A 10 7.30 6.62 -8.17
CA ILE A 10 7.67 5.78 -7.02
C ILE A 10 8.43 4.55 -7.52
N PRO A 11 9.58 4.19 -6.90
CA PRO A 11 10.31 3.00 -7.30
C PRO A 11 9.46 1.73 -7.10
N PRO A 12 9.67 0.68 -7.92
CA PRO A 12 9.08 -0.63 -7.70
C PRO A 12 9.24 -1.08 -6.25
N PHE A 13 8.17 -1.61 -5.68
CA PHE A 13 8.16 -2.10 -4.32
C PHE A 13 8.04 -3.62 -4.32
N CYS A 14 9.04 -4.28 -3.73
CA CYS A 14 9.10 -5.73 -3.59
C CYS A 14 8.29 -6.17 -2.38
N CYS A 15 7.21 -6.92 -2.62
CA CYS A 15 6.31 -7.37 -1.56
C CYS A 15 6.96 -8.36 -0.59
N GLY A 16 7.96 -9.13 -1.02
CA GLY A 16 8.73 -10.04 -0.16
C GLY A 16 9.77 -9.36 0.75
N ALA A 17 10.00 -8.05 0.59
CA ALA A 17 11.08 -7.36 1.30
C ALA A 17 10.80 -7.11 2.79
N LEU A 18 9.55 -7.20 3.24
CA LEU A 18 9.13 -6.89 4.61
C LEU A 18 8.21 -7.96 5.21
N PRO A 19 8.24 -8.16 6.53
CA PRO A 19 7.29 -9.04 7.22
C PRO A 19 5.87 -8.46 7.14
N GLY A 20 4.85 -9.33 7.20
CA GLY A 20 3.47 -9.00 6.83
C GLY A 20 2.86 -7.75 7.50
N ASN A 21 3.11 -7.51 8.79
CA ASN A 21 2.59 -6.33 9.48
C ASN A 21 3.25 -5.02 9.03
N LEU A 22 4.57 -5.04 8.80
CA LEU A 22 5.30 -3.90 8.25
C LEU A 22 4.90 -3.67 6.79
N LEU A 23 4.80 -4.75 6.01
CA LEU A 23 4.35 -4.71 4.63
C LEU A 23 2.95 -4.08 4.49
N GLU A 24 2.02 -4.48 5.35
CA GLU A 24 0.67 -3.90 5.41
C GLU A 24 0.71 -2.41 5.75
N SER A 25 1.51 -2.01 6.75
CA SER A 25 1.68 -0.60 7.11
C SER A 25 2.38 0.21 6.02
N GLU A 26 3.28 -0.37 5.22
CA GLU A 26 3.90 0.33 4.09
C GLU A 26 2.91 0.55 2.95
N LEU A 27 2.17 -0.50 2.56
CA LEU A 27 1.25 -0.43 1.42
C LEU A 27 0.03 0.45 1.73
N PHE A 28 -0.61 0.21 2.88
CA PHE A 28 -1.89 0.82 3.23
C PHE A 28 -1.78 1.99 4.21
N GLY A 29 -0.62 2.19 4.83
CA GLY A 29 -0.46 3.18 5.89
C GLY A 29 -1.08 2.74 7.21
N SER A 30 -1.01 3.61 8.21
CA SER A 30 -1.56 3.36 9.55
C SER A 30 -2.12 4.65 10.15
N GLU A 31 -3.20 4.52 10.92
CA GLU A 31 -3.63 5.60 11.80
C GLU A 31 -2.78 5.63 13.08
N GLU A 32 -2.74 6.78 13.73
CA GLU A 32 -2.10 6.89 15.03
C GLU A 32 -2.74 5.93 16.02
N GLY A 33 -1.91 5.16 16.75
CA GLY A 33 -2.38 4.21 17.75
C GLY A 33 -2.96 2.91 17.17
N SER A 34 -2.84 2.65 15.87
CA SER A 34 -3.37 1.41 15.26
C SER A 34 -2.70 0.12 15.78
N PHE A 35 -1.44 0.21 16.22
CA PHE A 35 -0.68 -0.89 16.85
C PHE A 35 0.47 -0.33 17.71
N THR A 36 1.07 -1.16 18.55
CA THR A 36 2.23 -0.79 19.38
C THR A 36 3.41 -0.39 18.49
N GLY A 37 3.79 0.89 18.52
CA GLY A 37 4.86 1.45 17.67
C GLY A 37 4.37 2.15 16.40
N ALA A 38 3.05 2.28 16.20
CA ALA A 38 2.51 3.14 15.16
C ALA A 38 3.04 4.59 15.32
N SER A 39 3.42 5.21 14.19
CA SER A 39 3.96 6.57 14.20
C SER A 39 2.95 7.56 14.78
N LYS A 40 3.42 8.49 15.62
CA LYS A 40 2.62 9.63 16.07
C LYS A 40 2.16 10.43 14.84
N GLY A 41 0.87 10.73 14.74
CA GLY A 41 0.25 11.33 13.55
C GLY A 41 -0.12 10.36 12.43
N GLY A 42 0.12 9.05 12.60
CA GLY A 42 -0.11 8.04 11.56
C GLY A 42 0.92 8.07 10.43
N LYS A 43 0.71 7.23 9.42
CA LYS A 43 1.56 7.09 8.23
C LYS A 43 0.71 6.91 6.97
N LYS A 44 1.04 7.65 5.91
CA LYS A 44 0.47 7.44 4.57
C LYS A 44 1.05 6.18 3.93
N GLY A 45 0.20 5.33 3.37
CA GLY A 45 0.62 4.15 2.62
C GLY A 45 1.15 4.49 1.23
N LEU A 46 1.82 3.53 0.58
CA LEU A 46 2.27 3.65 -0.81
C LEU A 46 1.12 3.89 -1.78
N PHE A 47 -0.08 3.36 -1.53
CA PHE A 47 -1.26 3.68 -2.34
C PHE A 47 -1.63 5.16 -2.30
N GLU A 48 -1.66 5.77 -1.12
CA GLU A 48 -1.93 7.21 -0.99
C GLU A 48 -0.80 8.06 -1.57
N GLN A 49 0.45 7.61 -1.45
CA GLN A 49 1.60 8.30 -2.02
C GLN A 49 1.61 8.22 -3.55
N ALA A 50 1.08 7.12 -4.09
CA ALA A 50 0.97 6.88 -5.52
C ALA A 50 -0.28 7.49 -6.15
N ASP A 51 -1.13 8.19 -5.40
CA ASP A 51 -2.31 8.87 -5.94
C ASP A 51 -1.93 9.75 -7.14
N THR A 52 -2.66 9.61 -8.24
CA THR A 52 -2.41 10.22 -9.56
C THR A 52 -1.11 9.76 -10.26
N SER A 53 -0.55 8.64 -9.83
CA SER A 53 0.64 8.03 -10.42
C SER A 53 0.53 6.49 -10.44
N THR A 54 1.60 5.81 -10.87
CA THR A 54 1.63 4.35 -10.95
C THR A 54 2.41 3.74 -9.79
N LEU A 55 1.79 2.78 -9.08
CA LEU A 55 2.46 1.93 -8.10
C LEU A 55 2.78 0.57 -8.73
N PHE A 56 4.06 0.21 -8.77
CA PHE A 56 4.49 -1.11 -9.22
C PHE A 56 4.77 -2.03 -8.03
N LEU A 57 4.07 -3.17 -8.00
CA LEU A 57 4.24 -4.20 -6.97
C LEU A 57 4.95 -5.41 -7.59
N ASP A 58 6.16 -5.69 -7.11
CA ASP A 58 6.92 -6.88 -7.48
C ASP A 58 6.72 -8.00 -6.46
N GLU A 59 6.91 -9.25 -6.88
CA GLU A 59 6.73 -10.44 -6.03
C GLU A 59 5.37 -10.48 -5.32
N ILE A 60 4.31 -10.07 -6.02
CA ILE A 60 2.94 -10.03 -5.48
C ILE A 60 2.45 -11.40 -4.95
N GLY A 61 3.05 -12.51 -5.39
CA GLY A 61 2.78 -13.85 -4.88
C GLY A 61 3.16 -14.06 -3.41
N GLU A 62 4.03 -13.20 -2.86
CA GLU A 62 4.51 -13.29 -1.47
C GLU A 62 3.54 -12.65 -0.46
N ILE A 63 2.53 -11.89 -0.92
CA ILE A 63 1.57 -11.27 0.01
C ILE A 63 0.56 -12.30 0.53
N SER A 64 0.18 -12.15 1.81
CA SER A 64 -0.79 -13.06 2.44
C SER A 64 -2.18 -13.00 1.77
N PRO A 65 -3.00 -14.07 1.87
CA PRO A 65 -4.36 -14.05 1.32
C PRO A 65 -5.21 -12.87 1.81
N GLN A 66 -5.04 -12.45 3.07
CA GLN A 66 -5.74 -11.30 3.62
C GLN A 66 -5.33 -9.99 2.95
N MET A 67 -4.05 -9.84 2.61
CA MET A 67 -3.55 -8.70 1.86
C MET A 67 -4.03 -8.70 0.41
N GLN A 68 -4.14 -9.87 -0.23
CA GLN A 68 -4.72 -9.99 -1.57
C GLN A 68 -6.17 -9.47 -1.59
N VAL A 69 -6.98 -9.82 -0.59
CA VAL A 69 -8.35 -9.29 -0.48
C VAL A 69 -8.37 -7.77 -0.35
N ARG A 70 -7.47 -7.18 0.43
CA ARG A 70 -7.36 -5.72 0.55
C ARG A 70 -6.92 -5.05 -0.74
N LEU A 71 -5.91 -5.63 -1.41
CA LEU A 71 -5.46 -5.15 -2.70
C LEU A 71 -6.60 -5.17 -3.72
N LEU A 72 -7.38 -6.24 -3.78
CA LEU A 72 -8.54 -6.35 -4.66
C LEU A 72 -9.56 -5.25 -4.38
N ARG A 73 -9.84 -4.93 -3.11
CA ARG A 73 -10.75 -3.81 -2.77
C ARG A 73 -10.23 -2.48 -3.29
N VAL A 74 -8.92 -2.22 -3.12
CA VAL A 74 -8.32 -0.99 -3.64
C VAL A 74 -8.50 -0.87 -5.15
N LEU A 75 -8.28 -1.96 -5.90
CA LEU A 75 -8.42 -1.99 -7.35
C LEU A 75 -9.88 -1.87 -7.81
N GLN A 76 -10.83 -2.39 -7.03
CA GLN A 76 -12.27 -2.39 -7.35
C GLN A 76 -12.95 -1.07 -6.99
N GLU A 77 -12.63 -0.54 -5.81
CA GLU A 77 -13.32 0.61 -5.21
C GLU A 77 -12.61 1.93 -5.54
N GLY A 78 -11.32 1.89 -5.90
CA GLY A 78 -10.52 3.11 -6.09
C GLY A 78 -10.32 3.87 -4.78
N THR A 79 -10.36 3.18 -3.65
CA THR A 79 -10.15 3.76 -2.32
C THR A 79 -9.18 2.91 -1.52
N VAL A 80 -8.49 3.53 -0.56
CA VAL A 80 -7.63 2.85 0.39
C VAL A 80 -8.03 3.17 1.82
N ARG A 81 -7.92 2.19 2.71
CA ARG A 81 -8.16 2.35 4.14
C ARG A 81 -6.90 2.03 4.92
N ARG A 82 -6.47 2.97 5.77
CA ARG A 82 -5.30 2.79 6.63
C ARG A 82 -5.52 1.67 7.66
N VAL A 83 -4.42 1.05 8.10
CA VAL A 83 -4.47 0.09 9.21
C VAL A 83 -4.99 0.79 10.48
N GLY A 84 -6.00 0.20 11.11
CA GLY A 84 -6.67 0.76 12.29
C GLY A 84 -7.69 1.86 11.99
N GLY A 85 -7.72 2.38 10.76
CA GLY A 85 -8.67 3.41 10.35
C GLY A 85 -10.00 2.85 9.82
N SER A 86 -11.03 3.69 9.85
CA SER A 86 -12.36 3.40 9.29
C SER A 86 -12.69 4.22 8.04
N SER A 87 -11.90 5.26 7.75
CA SER A 87 -12.14 6.16 6.62
C SER A 87 -11.64 5.58 5.30
N GLU A 88 -12.47 5.64 4.27
CA GLU A 88 -12.08 5.35 2.89
C GLU A 88 -11.47 6.61 2.25
N ILE A 89 -10.24 6.47 1.75
CA ILE A 89 -9.49 7.55 1.12
C ILE A 89 -9.49 7.29 -0.39
N PRO A 90 -10.14 8.13 -1.22
CA PRO A 90 -10.10 7.97 -2.67
C PRO A 90 -8.69 8.09 -3.22
N ILE A 91 -8.36 7.25 -4.19
CA ILE A 91 -7.11 7.32 -4.96
C ILE A 91 -7.42 7.17 -6.44
N LEU A 92 -6.74 7.96 -7.27
CA LEU A 92 -6.89 7.99 -8.71
C LEU A 92 -5.66 7.31 -9.32
N PHE A 93 -5.87 6.17 -9.99
CA PHE A 93 -4.83 5.48 -10.77
C PHE A 93 -4.83 5.94 -12.22
#